data_AF-A0A7I8VIU3-F1
#
_entry.id   AF-A0A7I8VIU3-F1
#
_cell.length_a   1.000
_cell.length_b   1.000
_cell.length_c   1.000
_cell.angle_alpha   90.00
_cell.angle_beta   90.00
_cell.angle_gamma   90.00
#
_symmetry.space_group_name_H-M   'P 1'
#
loop_
_entity.id
_entity.type
_entity.pdbx_description
1 polymer ?
#
loop_
_entity_poly.entity_id
_entity_poly.type
_entity_poly.pdbx_seq_one_letter_code
_entity_poly.pdbx_strand_id
1 'polypeptide(L)'
;MILMLITRKSLINILKEKNCVEDVQAIYALSAVGVDWAYKMTDSWFKDGEIGYYLMQKDFGNFAQCKDVKMEIVNNKTDLEPKFCRFSMQLGNNPALLSLGLCLPSSCTTPKNNELLRTPYNISDIFSSKIECEFERPFWKSKAAIAAFVVSCIFFLLVLIGTFLDLIGAEETAAKFFICFSFKTNANNVLNTQHSKNSIQCLHGIRAITIMWVVLGHTYSDTPGYISNILQKMTTINNLAFQAISAATVSVDTFFVLSGFLTTLLFLINIQKLRPKVFILYYLHRVIRLTPVFAIVLMIEICFVKFIPYGPYSVERDDFVKTCESSWWKHLLFIHNFFSAKVLEVKK
;
A
#
# COMPACT_ATOMS: atom_id res chain seq x y z
N MET A 1 -4.64 -29.71 0.39
CA MET A 1 -5.51 -30.51 1.28
C MET A 1 -6.10 -29.69 2.42
N ILE A 2 -5.30 -28.96 3.22
CA ILE A 2 -5.81 -28.11 4.33
C ILE A 2 -6.76 -26.99 3.86
N LEU A 3 -6.46 -26.32 2.73
CA LEU A 3 -7.33 -25.27 2.17
C LEU A 3 -8.74 -25.75 1.81
N MET A 4 -8.90 -27.04 1.46
CA MET A 4 -10.20 -27.63 1.12
C MET A 4 -11.08 -27.92 2.35
N LEU A 5 -10.51 -27.86 3.56
CA LEU A 5 -11.26 -28.08 4.81
C LEU A 5 -11.84 -26.77 5.37
N ILE A 6 -11.40 -25.62 4.86
CA ILE A 6 -11.85 -24.31 5.32
C ILE A 6 -13.16 -23.98 4.62
N THR A 7 -14.25 -24.31 5.30
CA THR A 7 -15.61 -23.94 4.93
C THR A 7 -16.12 -22.83 5.83
N ARG A 8 -17.12 -22.07 5.39
CA ARG A 8 -17.89 -21.13 6.23
C ARG A 8 -18.26 -21.73 7.59
N LYS A 9 -18.72 -22.99 7.60
CA LYS A 9 -19.09 -23.72 8.82
C LYS A 9 -17.90 -24.02 9.74
N SER A 10 -16.74 -24.37 9.17
CA SER A 10 -15.51 -24.57 9.95
C SER A 10 -15.04 -23.27 10.62
N LEU A 11 -15.25 -22.13 9.97
CA LEU A 11 -14.81 -20.81 10.42
C LEU A 11 -15.63 -20.28 11.60
N ILE A 12 -16.91 -20.64 11.68
CA ILE A 12 -17.76 -20.35 12.86
C ILE A 12 -17.19 -21.02 14.11
N ASN A 13 -16.68 -22.25 13.98
CA ASN A 13 -16.08 -22.99 15.10
C ASN A 13 -14.73 -22.41 15.57
N ILE A 14 -14.13 -21.50 14.79
CA ILE A 14 -12.87 -20.80 15.11
C ILE A 14 -13.15 -19.55 15.99
N LEU A 15 -14.37 -19.03 15.97
CA LEU A 15 -14.74 -17.87 16.79
C LEU A 15 -14.81 -18.27 18.27
N LYS A 16 -14.00 -17.61 19.11
CA LYS A 16 -13.90 -17.91 20.56
C LYS A 16 -14.91 -17.16 21.42
N GLU A 17 -15.38 -15.99 20.98
CA GLU A 17 -16.29 -15.14 21.77
C GLU A 17 -17.72 -15.68 21.72
N LYS A 18 -18.27 -16.07 22.88
CA LYS A 18 -19.60 -16.67 22.99
C LYS A 18 -20.69 -15.79 22.36
N ASN A 19 -20.67 -14.48 22.62
CA ASN A 19 -21.65 -13.53 22.06
C ASN A 19 -21.56 -13.45 20.53
N CYS A 20 -20.34 -13.42 19.97
CA CYS A 20 -20.10 -13.42 18.53
C CYS A 20 -20.61 -14.71 17.88
N VAL A 21 -20.36 -15.88 18.49
CA VAL A 21 -20.86 -17.17 17.99
C VAL A 21 -22.38 -17.21 17.97
N GLU A 22 -23.03 -16.76 19.05
CA GLU A 22 -24.49 -16.71 19.15
C GLU A 22 -25.10 -15.78 18.10
N ASP A 23 -24.57 -14.58 17.93
CA ASP A 23 -25.07 -13.61 16.94
C ASP A 23 -24.83 -14.11 15.51
N VAL A 24 -23.67 -14.72 15.21
CA VAL A 24 -23.40 -15.33 13.90
C VAL A 24 -24.36 -16.49 13.62
N GLN A 25 -24.61 -17.37 14.59
CA GLN A 25 -25.58 -18.47 14.45
C GLN A 25 -26.99 -17.95 14.20
N ALA A 26 -27.40 -16.87 14.88
CA ALA A 26 -28.68 -16.21 14.65
C ALA A 26 -28.77 -15.66 13.21
N ILE A 27 -27.72 -15.00 12.71
CA ILE A 27 -27.66 -14.51 11.33
C ILE A 27 -27.79 -15.66 10.32
N TYR A 28 -27.11 -16.80 10.55
CA TYR A 28 -27.24 -17.98 9.69
C TYR A 28 -28.66 -18.55 9.70
N ALA A 29 -29.32 -18.61 10.88
CA ALA A 29 -30.70 -19.07 10.99
C ALA A 29 -31.67 -18.12 10.24
N LEU A 30 -31.51 -16.81 10.40
CA LEU A 30 -32.32 -15.80 9.69
C LEU A 30 -32.09 -15.83 8.18
N SER A 31 -30.84 -16.04 7.76
CA SER A 31 -30.50 -16.23 6.35
C SER A 31 -31.15 -17.49 5.77
N ALA A 32 -31.25 -18.58 6.53
CA ALA A 32 -31.90 -19.82 6.08
C ALA A 32 -33.42 -19.66 5.93
N VAL A 33 -34.03 -18.74 6.70
CA VAL A 33 -35.45 -18.37 6.61
C VAL A 33 -35.70 -17.30 5.53
N GLY A 34 -34.65 -16.76 4.90
CA GLY A 34 -34.76 -15.82 3.78
C GLY A 34 -34.89 -14.35 4.19
N VAL A 35 -34.43 -13.96 5.38
CA VAL A 35 -34.39 -12.55 5.80
C VAL A 35 -33.34 -11.80 4.99
N ASP A 36 -33.75 -10.74 4.29
CA ASP A 36 -32.95 -10.04 3.26
C ASP A 36 -31.60 -9.52 3.79
N TRP A 37 -31.58 -8.80 4.92
CA TRP A 37 -30.33 -8.25 5.46
C TRP A 37 -29.37 -9.36 5.92
N ALA A 38 -29.89 -10.44 6.52
CA ALA A 38 -29.10 -11.57 7.00
C ALA A 38 -28.54 -12.38 5.82
N TYR A 39 -29.34 -12.53 4.76
CA TYR A 39 -28.91 -13.12 3.50
C TYR A 39 -27.80 -12.29 2.84
N LYS A 40 -27.94 -10.96 2.76
CA LYS A 40 -26.88 -10.07 2.24
C LYS A 40 -25.58 -10.18 3.04
N MET A 41 -25.65 -10.27 4.37
CA MET A 41 -24.45 -10.47 5.20
C MET A 41 -23.74 -11.78 4.89
N THR A 42 -24.47 -12.90 4.86
CA THR A 42 -23.86 -14.22 4.59
C THR A 42 -23.42 -14.39 3.13
N ASP A 43 -24.12 -13.75 2.19
CA ASP A 43 -23.73 -13.70 0.79
C ASP A 43 -22.42 -12.92 0.60
N SER A 44 -22.20 -11.87 1.40
CA SER A 44 -20.98 -11.04 1.35
C SER A 44 -19.70 -11.76 1.79
N TRP A 45 -19.79 -12.90 2.47
CA TRP A 45 -18.62 -13.70 2.84
C TRP A 45 -17.94 -14.32 1.61
N PHE A 46 -16.67 -14.69 1.76
CA PHE A 46 -15.95 -15.54 0.80
C PHE A 46 -16.79 -16.76 0.35
N LYS A 47 -16.56 -17.24 -0.87
CA LYS A 47 -17.31 -18.35 -1.49
C LYS A 47 -16.52 -19.66 -1.36
N ASP A 48 -17.10 -20.66 -0.69
CA ASP A 48 -16.44 -21.94 -0.40
C ASP A 48 -15.91 -22.67 -1.65
N GLY A 49 -16.56 -22.50 -2.81
CA GLY A 49 -16.21 -23.20 -4.05
C GLY A 49 -14.98 -22.65 -4.77
N GLU A 50 -14.61 -21.39 -4.57
CA GLU A 50 -13.56 -20.76 -5.39
C GLU A 50 -12.15 -21.12 -4.89
N ILE A 51 -11.98 -21.20 -3.56
CA ILE A 51 -10.70 -21.41 -2.88
C ILE A 51 -10.07 -22.77 -3.24
N GLY A 52 -10.90 -23.82 -3.31
CA GLY A 52 -10.44 -25.19 -3.56
C GLY A 52 -10.08 -25.49 -5.01
N TYR A 53 -10.87 -24.98 -5.96
CA TYR A 53 -10.75 -25.34 -7.38
C TYR A 53 -9.67 -24.53 -8.13
N TYR A 54 -9.52 -23.24 -7.81
CA TYR A 54 -8.57 -22.36 -8.50
C TYR A 54 -7.28 -22.10 -7.71
N LEU A 55 -7.07 -22.82 -6.59
CA LEU A 55 -5.97 -22.59 -5.65
C LEU A 55 -5.90 -21.11 -5.24
N MET A 56 -7.07 -20.48 -5.04
CA MET A 56 -7.12 -19.05 -4.71
C MET A 56 -6.56 -18.85 -3.31
N GLN A 57 -5.54 -17.99 -3.20
CA GLN A 57 -4.95 -17.62 -1.92
C GLN A 57 -5.74 -16.50 -1.23
N LYS A 58 -6.60 -15.80 -1.99
CA LYS A 58 -7.37 -14.67 -1.49
C LYS A 58 -8.78 -14.69 -2.06
N ASP A 59 -9.78 -14.62 -1.19
CA ASP A 59 -11.18 -14.39 -1.55
C ASP A 59 -11.82 -13.51 -0.48
N PHE A 60 -12.06 -12.26 -0.82
CA PHE A 60 -12.59 -11.28 0.12
C PHE A 60 -14.12 -11.22 0.13
N GLY A 61 -14.82 -12.00 -0.70
CA GLY A 61 -16.25 -11.84 -0.90
C GLY A 61 -16.62 -10.44 -1.39
N ASN A 62 -17.84 -10.00 -1.11
CA ASN A 62 -18.35 -8.71 -1.57
C ASN A 62 -18.27 -7.65 -0.46
N PHE A 63 -17.18 -6.87 -0.48
CA PHE A 63 -16.94 -5.80 0.49
C PHE A 63 -18.05 -4.74 0.51
N ALA A 64 -18.49 -4.28 -0.67
CA ALA A 64 -19.49 -3.22 -0.77
C ALA A 64 -20.84 -3.71 -0.22
N GLN A 65 -21.24 -4.93 -0.57
CA GLN A 65 -22.47 -5.54 -0.07
C GLN A 65 -22.47 -5.67 1.46
N CYS A 66 -21.33 -6.01 2.08
CA CYS A 66 -21.23 -6.09 3.54
C CYS A 66 -21.44 -4.72 4.21
N LYS A 67 -20.86 -3.65 3.65
CA LYS A 67 -20.97 -2.28 4.18
C LYS A 67 -22.35 -1.68 3.99
N ASP A 68 -23.04 -2.04 2.91
CA ASP A 68 -24.37 -1.51 2.57
C ASP A 68 -25.51 -2.22 3.31
N VAL A 69 -25.23 -3.27 4.11
CA VAL A 69 -26.26 -3.93 4.90
C VAL A 69 -26.79 -2.98 5.96
N LYS A 70 -28.08 -2.66 5.84
CA LYS A 70 -28.87 -2.01 6.89
C LYS A 70 -29.67 -3.08 7.60
N MET A 71 -29.35 -3.36 8.85
CA MET A 71 -30.13 -4.34 9.61
C MET A 71 -31.39 -3.70 10.16
N GLU A 72 -32.45 -4.49 10.17
CA GLU A 72 -33.66 -4.15 10.91
C GLU A 72 -33.55 -4.72 12.32
N ILE A 73 -33.99 -3.95 13.32
CA ILE A 73 -33.79 -4.24 14.74
C ILE A 73 -34.38 -5.61 15.09
N VAL A 74 -33.51 -6.56 15.48
CA VAL A 74 -33.93 -7.83 16.09
C VAL A 74 -33.74 -7.72 17.61
N ASN A 75 -34.84 -7.86 18.36
CA ASN A 75 -34.85 -8.03 19.83
C ASN A 75 -34.20 -6.91 20.67
N ASN A 76 -34.52 -5.63 20.44
CA ASN A 76 -34.06 -4.50 21.29
C ASN A 76 -32.53 -4.40 21.49
N LYS A 77 -31.72 -5.17 20.74
CA LYS A 77 -30.27 -5.00 20.66
C LYS A 77 -29.98 -3.93 19.61
N THR A 78 -29.60 -2.75 20.07
CA THR A 78 -29.30 -1.58 19.22
C THR A 78 -27.97 -1.66 18.48
N ASP A 79 -27.12 -2.65 18.77
CA ASP A 79 -25.69 -2.57 18.46
C ASP A 79 -25.18 -3.76 17.64
N LEU A 80 -25.79 -4.11 16.50
CA LEU A 80 -25.34 -5.25 15.68
C LEU A 80 -24.61 -4.87 14.38
N GLU A 81 -24.10 -3.64 14.22
CA GLU A 81 -23.52 -3.12 12.97
C GLU A 81 -22.61 -4.10 12.18
N PRO A 82 -22.79 -4.24 10.85
CA PRO A 82 -21.94 -5.12 10.04
C PRO A 82 -20.50 -4.58 9.98
N LYS A 83 -19.54 -5.47 10.21
CA LYS A 83 -18.11 -5.19 10.11
C LYS A 83 -17.47 -6.15 9.11
N PHE A 84 -16.75 -5.59 8.15
CA PHE A 84 -15.92 -6.38 7.26
C PHE A 84 -14.63 -6.79 7.97
N CYS A 85 -14.35 -8.08 8.00
CA CYS A 85 -13.21 -8.66 8.68
C CYS A 85 -12.44 -9.59 7.76
N ARG A 86 -11.11 -9.56 7.86
CA ARG A 86 -10.21 -10.43 7.14
C ARG A 86 -9.71 -11.52 8.06
N PHE A 87 -9.97 -12.78 7.70
CA PHE A 87 -9.30 -13.94 8.26
C PHE A 87 -8.04 -14.21 7.45
N SER A 88 -6.89 -14.33 8.09
CA SER A 88 -5.63 -14.70 7.46
C SER A 88 -5.01 -15.90 8.14
N MET A 89 -4.45 -16.81 7.35
CA MET A 89 -3.69 -17.96 7.83
C MET A 89 -2.26 -17.87 7.28
N GLN A 90 -1.27 -17.95 8.16
CA GLN A 90 0.16 -17.81 7.85
C GLN A 90 0.90 -19.10 8.23
N LEU A 91 1.97 -19.41 7.50
CA LEU A 91 2.89 -20.51 7.78
C LEU A 91 4.17 -19.94 8.42
N GLY A 92 4.32 -20.04 9.74
CA GLY A 92 5.40 -19.33 10.45
C GLY A 92 5.32 -17.80 10.30
N ASN A 93 6.44 -17.15 10.00
CA ASN A 93 6.53 -15.68 9.75
C ASN A 93 6.34 -15.28 8.28
N ASN A 94 5.84 -16.17 7.43
CA ASN A 94 5.67 -15.91 6.00
C ASN A 94 4.38 -15.13 5.70
N PRO A 95 4.28 -14.48 4.52
CA PRO A 95 3.03 -13.85 4.08
C PRO A 95 1.84 -14.82 4.14
N ALA A 96 0.64 -14.28 4.36
CA ALA A 96 -0.59 -15.05 4.52
C ALA A 96 -0.80 -16.02 3.35
N LEU A 97 -0.77 -17.31 3.66
CA LEU A 97 -1.03 -18.42 2.74
C LEU A 97 -2.49 -18.39 2.25
N LEU A 98 -3.40 -17.90 3.10
CA LEU A 98 -4.80 -17.71 2.80
C LEU A 98 -5.31 -16.41 3.42
N SER A 99 -6.11 -15.65 2.68
CA SER A 99 -6.83 -14.47 3.17
C SER A 99 -8.29 -14.50 2.74
N LEU A 100 -9.21 -14.50 3.70
CA LEU A 100 -10.64 -14.59 3.47
C LEU A 100 -11.37 -13.38 4.04
N GLY A 101 -12.35 -12.87 3.30
CA GLY A 101 -13.25 -11.81 3.76
C GLY A 101 -14.51 -12.37 4.42
N LEU A 102 -14.87 -11.78 5.55
CA LEU A 102 -16.01 -12.14 6.39
C LEU A 102 -16.82 -10.88 6.69
N CYS A 103 -18.14 -10.99 6.70
CA CYS A 103 -19.01 -9.94 7.19
C CYS A 103 -19.56 -10.33 8.56
N LEU A 104 -18.92 -9.85 9.63
CA LEU A 104 -19.23 -10.21 11.01
C LEU A 104 -20.03 -9.11 11.70
N PRO A 105 -20.90 -9.43 12.67
CA PRO A 105 -21.55 -8.42 13.49
C PRO A 105 -20.54 -7.69 14.39
N SER A 106 -20.92 -6.51 14.84
CA SER A 106 -20.15 -5.65 15.73
C SER A 106 -19.71 -6.31 17.04
N SER A 107 -20.46 -7.32 17.49
CA SER A 107 -20.22 -8.14 18.70
C SER A 107 -19.01 -9.05 18.58
N CYS A 108 -18.52 -9.29 17.37
CA CYS A 108 -17.26 -9.99 17.14
C CYS A 108 -16.10 -9.03 17.36
N THR A 109 -15.50 -9.09 18.56
CA THR A 109 -14.30 -8.30 18.87
C THR A 109 -13.07 -9.05 18.38
N THR A 110 -12.13 -8.33 17.77
CA THR A 110 -10.83 -8.92 17.41
C THR A 110 -10.07 -9.28 18.69
N PRO A 111 -9.71 -10.55 18.94
CA PRO A 111 -8.87 -10.88 20.09
C PRO A 111 -7.50 -10.24 19.92
N LYS A 112 -6.99 -9.59 20.97
CA LYS A 112 -5.64 -8.99 20.98
C LYS A 112 -4.51 -10.01 20.81
N ASN A 113 -4.80 -11.30 21.00
CA ASN A 113 -3.83 -12.38 20.98
C ASN A 113 -4.15 -13.33 19.81
N ASN A 114 -3.13 -13.64 19.00
CA ASN A 114 -3.17 -14.46 17.78
C ASN A 114 -3.58 -15.94 17.97
N GLU A 115 -4.13 -16.30 19.12
CA GLU A 115 -4.56 -17.65 19.41
C GLU A 115 -6.06 -17.77 19.10
N LEU A 116 -6.38 -18.06 17.84
CA LEU A 116 -7.78 -18.28 17.43
C LEU A 116 -8.09 -19.73 17.06
N LEU A 117 -7.10 -20.59 16.85
CA LEU A 117 -7.37 -21.97 16.45
C LEU A 117 -7.38 -22.95 17.63
N ARG A 118 -8.53 -23.57 17.87
CA ARG A 118 -8.59 -24.99 18.26
C ARG A 118 -8.72 -25.79 16.98
N THR A 119 -7.61 -26.21 16.39
CA THR A 119 -7.67 -27.23 15.34
C THR A 119 -7.93 -28.60 15.98
N PRO A 120 -8.76 -29.47 15.39
CA PRO A 120 -8.95 -30.85 15.85
C PRO A 120 -7.67 -31.71 15.74
N TYR A 121 -6.63 -31.19 15.08
CA TYR A 121 -5.29 -31.75 15.02
C TYR A 121 -4.30 -30.77 15.67
N ASN A 122 -3.29 -31.27 16.40
CA ASN A 122 -2.17 -30.47 16.97
C ASN A 122 -1.28 -29.85 15.87
N ILE A 123 -1.83 -28.96 15.04
CA ILE A 123 -1.17 -28.29 13.91
C ILE A 123 -0.94 -26.79 14.24
N SER A 124 -1.34 -26.37 15.44
CA SER A 124 -1.20 -25.00 15.97
C SER A 124 0.24 -24.47 15.97
N ASP A 125 1.24 -25.36 15.97
CA ASP A 125 2.66 -24.96 15.97
C ASP A 125 3.17 -24.54 14.58
N ILE A 126 2.43 -24.86 13.51
CA ILE A 126 2.86 -24.62 12.12
C ILE A 126 2.09 -23.45 11.48
N PHE A 127 0.80 -23.29 11.82
CA PHE A 127 -0.06 -22.26 11.23
C PHE A 127 -0.59 -21.28 12.27
N SER A 128 -0.34 -19.99 12.05
CA SER A 128 -0.94 -18.91 12.82
C SER A 128 -2.15 -18.35 12.06
N SER A 129 -3.23 -18.06 12.78
CA SER A 129 -4.43 -17.45 12.22
C SER A 129 -4.73 -16.12 12.88
N LYS A 130 -5.15 -15.13 12.10
CA LYS A 130 -5.48 -13.80 12.60
C LYS A 130 -6.75 -13.30 11.95
N ILE A 131 -7.68 -12.78 12.75
CA ILE A 131 -8.85 -12.05 12.26
C ILE A 131 -8.63 -10.57 12.54
N GLU A 132 -8.65 -9.76 11.48
CA GLU A 132 -8.54 -8.31 11.55
C GLU A 132 -9.77 -7.68 10.92
N CYS A 133 -10.54 -6.97 11.73
CA CYS A 133 -11.69 -6.22 11.26
C CYS A 133 -11.29 -4.81 10.85
N GLU A 134 -11.91 -4.31 9.79
CA GLU A 134 -11.77 -2.92 9.41
C GLU A 134 -12.50 -2.04 10.43
N PHE A 135 -11.77 -1.11 11.02
CA PHE A 135 -12.33 -0.10 11.91
C PHE A 135 -12.21 1.26 11.23
N GLU A 136 -13.24 2.09 11.39
CA GLU A 136 -13.10 3.51 11.08
C GLU A 136 -12.01 4.10 11.97
N ARG A 137 -10.91 4.53 11.33
CA ARG A 137 -9.83 5.24 11.99
C ARG A 137 -10.06 6.73 11.74
N PRO A 138 -10.69 7.47 12.66
CA PRO A 138 -10.86 8.89 12.46
C PRO A 138 -9.49 9.58 12.41
N PHE A 139 -9.28 10.35 11.34
CA PHE A 139 -8.05 11.08 11.07
C PHE A 139 -7.57 11.91 12.28
N TRP A 140 -8.50 12.57 12.98
CA TRP A 140 -8.22 13.45 14.13
C TRP A 140 -7.67 12.73 15.36
N LYS A 141 -7.69 11.39 15.43
CA LYS A 141 -7.04 10.66 16.52
C LYS A 141 -5.52 10.53 16.35
N SER A 142 -4.97 10.79 15.15
CA SER A 142 -3.54 10.65 14.90
C SER A 142 -2.81 11.99 14.91
N LYS A 143 -1.95 12.19 15.92
CA LYS A 143 -1.11 13.40 16.05
C LYS A 143 -0.20 13.60 14.83
N ALA A 144 0.38 12.52 14.31
CA ALA A 144 1.25 12.56 13.13
C ALA A 144 0.49 12.99 11.86
N ALA A 145 -0.75 12.53 11.71
CA ALA A 145 -1.61 12.88 10.59
C ALA A 145 -2.01 14.35 10.63
N ILE A 146 -2.40 14.85 11.81
CA ILE A 146 -2.69 16.28 12.03
C ILE A 146 -1.47 17.13 11.68
N ALA A 147 -0.27 16.76 12.16
CA ALA A 147 0.95 17.49 11.85
C ALA A 147 1.24 17.52 10.34
N ALA A 148 1.13 16.37 9.66
CA ALA A 148 1.30 16.27 8.21
C ALA A 148 0.29 17.13 7.45
N PHE A 149 -0.97 17.14 7.88
CA PHE A 149 -2.00 17.99 7.28
C PHE A 149 -1.71 19.47 7.45
N VAL A 150 -1.28 19.91 8.64
CA VAL A 150 -0.84 21.29 8.86
C VAL A 150 0.32 21.66 7.94
N VAL A 151 1.32 20.78 7.78
CA VAL A 151 2.44 20.98 6.85
C VAL A 151 1.95 21.09 5.40
N SER A 152 1.03 20.22 4.98
CA SER A 152 0.42 20.27 3.65
C SER A 152 -0.37 21.57 3.42
N CYS A 153 -1.11 22.05 4.44
CA CYS A 153 -1.80 23.33 4.37
C CYS A 153 -0.83 24.51 4.24
N ILE A 154 0.28 24.51 4.99
CA ILE A 154 1.32 25.55 4.86
C ILE A 154 1.91 25.53 3.45
N PHE A 155 2.26 24.36 2.93
CA PHE A 155 2.77 24.24 1.57
C PHE A 155 1.76 24.73 0.53
N PHE A 156 0.48 24.38 0.68
CA PHE A 156 -0.58 24.86 -0.18
C PHE A 156 -0.73 26.39 -0.12
N LEU A 157 -0.65 26.99 1.06
CA LEU A 157 -0.66 28.45 1.23
C LEU A 157 0.54 29.11 0.55
N LEU A 158 1.74 28.52 0.65
CA LEU A 158 2.92 29.02 -0.08
C LEU A 158 2.70 29.00 -1.60
N VAL A 159 2.08 27.94 -2.12
CA VAL A 159 1.72 27.84 -3.55
C VAL A 159 0.69 28.91 -3.94
N LEU A 160 -0.34 29.12 -3.12
CA LEU A 160 -1.35 30.16 -3.37
C LEU A 160 -0.74 31.56 -3.38
N ILE A 161 0.06 31.91 -2.36
CA ILE A 161 0.75 33.20 -2.27
C ILE A 161 1.72 33.37 -3.45
N GLY A 162 2.53 32.35 -3.75
CA GLY A 162 3.47 32.38 -4.87
C GLY A 162 2.79 32.56 -6.21
N THR A 163 1.68 31.86 -6.44
CA THR A 163 0.89 31.96 -7.67
C THR A 163 0.24 33.34 -7.79
N PHE A 164 -0.31 33.88 -6.69
CA PHE A 164 -0.89 35.22 -6.67
C PHE A 164 0.16 36.30 -6.99
N LEU A 165 1.34 36.24 -6.36
CA LEU A 165 2.44 37.18 -6.59
C LEU A 165 2.98 37.13 -8.03
N ASP A 166 3.04 35.94 -8.63
CA ASP A 166 3.40 35.75 -10.05
C ASP A 166 2.33 36.37 -10.98
N LEU A 167 1.04 36.20 -10.67
CA LEU A 167 -0.05 36.76 -11.49
C LEU A 167 -0.05 38.28 -11.50
N ILE A 168 0.29 38.94 -10.39
CA ILE A 168 0.38 40.41 -10.32
C ILE A 168 1.71 40.97 -10.83
N GLY A 169 2.66 40.11 -11.20
CA GLY A 169 3.98 40.53 -11.70
C GLY A 169 4.87 41.20 -10.64
N ALA A 170 4.81 40.74 -9.38
CA ALA A 170 5.64 41.31 -8.32
C ALA A 170 7.13 40.95 -8.51
N GLU A 171 8.00 41.97 -8.59
CA GLU A 171 9.44 41.77 -8.85
C GLU A 171 10.35 41.94 -7.61
N GLU A 172 9.77 42.25 -6.45
CA GLU A 172 10.53 42.45 -5.22
C GLU A 172 11.30 41.21 -4.77
N THR A 173 12.43 41.39 -4.08
CA THR A 173 13.28 40.27 -3.62
C THR A 173 12.55 39.29 -2.72
N ALA A 174 11.66 39.77 -1.84
CA ALA A 174 10.79 38.93 -1.03
C ALA A 174 9.77 38.16 -1.89
N ALA A 175 9.19 38.81 -2.90
CA ALA A 175 8.24 38.17 -3.82
C ALA A 175 8.90 37.04 -4.61
N LYS A 176 10.16 37.19 -5.03
CA LYS A 176 10.91 36.14 -5.75
C LYS A 176 11.00 34.83 -4.97
N PHE A 177 11.12 34.88 -3.64
CA PHE A 177 11.12 33.67 -2.82
C PHE A 177 9.79 32.91 -2.92
N PHE A 178 8.66 33.62 -2.82
CA PHE A 178 7.33 33.02 -2.92
C PHE A 178 7.00 32.57 -4.36
N ILE A 179 7.45 33.31 -5.37
CA ILE A 179 7.26 32.96 -6.79
C ILE A 179 7.90 31.59 -7.12
N CYS A 180 8.93 31.14 -6.39
CA CYS A 180 9.46 29.78 -6.53
C CYS A 180 8.39 28.69 -6.29
N PHE A 181 7.34 28.98 -5.51
CA PHE A 181 6.21 28.08 -5.25
C PHE A 181 5.04 28.29 -6.22
N SER A 182 5.11 29.26 -7.14
CA SER A 182 4.04 29.55 -8.10
C SER A 182 3.69 28.31 -8.93
N PHE A 183 2.41 27.95 -8.92
CA PHE A 183 1.90 26.86 -9.76
C PHE A 183 2.05 27.19 -11.24
N LYS A 184 1.76 28.43 -11.66
CA LYS A 184 1.85 28.88 -13.06
C LYS A 184 3.27 28.71 -13.62
N THR A 185 4.27 29.25 -12.92
CA THR A 185 5.67 29.16 -13.36
C THR A 185 6.17 27.72 -13.34
N ASN A 186 5.89 26.96 -12.26
CA ASN A 186 6.33 25.57 -12.18
C ASN A 186 5.63 24.66 -13.20
N ALA A 187 4.33 24.84 -13.44
CA ALA A 187 3.59 24.09 -14.47
C ALA A 187 4.13 24.38 -15.86
N ASN A 188 4.38 25.65 -16.20
CA ASN A 188 5.01 26.02 -17.46
C ASN A 188 6.39 25.38 -17.61
N ASN A 189 7.20 25.33 -16.55
CA ASN A 189 8.52 24.69 -16.58
C ASN A 189 8.44 23.17 -16.75
N VAL A 190 7.48 22.50 -16.10
CA VAL A 190 7.29 21.05 -16.20
C VAL A 190 6.75 20.64 -17.56
N LEU A 191 5.86 21.45 -18.14
CA LEU A 191 5.24 21.20 -19.43
C LEU A 191 6.09 21.72 -20.61
N ASN A 192 7.19 22.42 -20.34
CA ASN A 192 8.07 22.93 -21.38
C ASN A 192 8.85 21.77 -22.04
N THR A 193 8.61 21.57 -23.33
CA THR A 193 9.29 20.56 -24.15
C THR A 193 10.50 21.12 -24.92
N GLN A 194 10.87 22.38 -24.70
CA GLN A 194 12.06 22.96 -25.32
C GLN A 194 13.33 22.32 -24.79
N HIS A 195 14.27 22.04 -25.69
CA HIS A 195 15.54 21.41 -25.36
C HIS A 195 16.67 22.43 -25.42
N SER A 196 17.64 22.33 -24.49
CA SER A 196 18.86 23.12 -24.57
C SER A 196 19.76 22.60 -25.69
N LYS A 197 20.54 23.50 -26.32
CA LYS A 197 21.47 23.13 -27.40
C LYS A 197 22.50 22.06 -27.00
N ASN A 198 22.78 21.93 -25.70
CA ASN A 198 23.76 20.99 -25.14
C ASN A 198 23.11 19.71 -24.59
N SER A 199 21.81 19.47 -24.82
CA SER A 199 21.12 18.28 -24.35
C SER A 199 21.26 17.10 -25.33
N ILE A 200 21.45 15.90 -24.80
CA ILE A 200 21.55 14.66 -25.59
C ILE A 200 20.14 14.07 -25.70
N GLN A 201 19.46 14.35 -26.81
CA GLN A 201 18.03 14.08 -26.98
C GLN A 201 17.65 12.60 -26.82
N CYS A 202 18.46 11.67 -27.34
CA CYS A 202 18.18 10.23 -27.21
C CYS A 202 18.10 9.77 -25.75
N LEU A 203 18.83 10.41 -24.82
CA LEU A 203 18.77 10.08 -23.40
C LEU A 203 17.41 10.45 -22.78
N HIS A 204 16.73 11.46 -23.30
CA HIS A 204 15.37 11.79 -22.87
C HIS A 204 14.39 10.69 -23.26
N GLY A 205 14.49 10.16 -24.48
CA GLY A 205 13.68 9.03 -24.95
C GLY A 205 13.91 7.77 -24.11
N ILE A 206 15.17 7.42 -23.83
CA ILE A 206 15.52 6.28 -22.98
C ILE A 206 14.88 6.46 -21.59
N ARG A 207 15.04 7.64 -20.96
CA ARG A 207 14.44 7.91 -19.65
C ARG A 207 12.93 7.73 -19.66
N ALA A 208 12.22 8.25 -20.67
CA ALA A 208 10.77 8.12 -20.75
C ALA A 208 10.34 6.64 -20.81
N ILE A 209 10.99 5.84 -21.66
CA ILE A 209 10.72 4.40 -21.78
C ILE A 209 11.02 3.68 -20.46
N THR A 210 12.16 3.98 -19.82
CA THR A 210 12.51 3.38 -18.53
C THR A 210 11.53 3.75 -17.43
N ILE A 211 11.03 5.00 -17.36
CA ILE A 211 9.99 5.39 -16.38
C ILE A 211 8.72 4.57 -16.60
N MET A 212 8.26 4.43 -17.85
CA MET A 212 7.09 3.61 -18.16
C MET A 212 7.30 2.16 -17.74
N TRP A 213 8.50 1.62 -17.94
CA TRP A 213 8.85 0.27 -17.50
C TRP A 213 8.83 0.13 -15.96
N VAL A 214 9.36 1.10 -15.22
CA VAL A 214 9.29 1.14 -13.74
C VAL A 214 7.83 1.16 -13.27
N VAL A 215 6.98 2.00 -13.88
CA VAL A 215 5.55 2.11 -13.54
C VAL A 215 4.83 0.78 -13.78
N LEU A 216 5.08 0.13 -14.93
CA LEU A 216 4.53 -1.20 -15.21
C LEU A 216 5.01 -2.23 -14.18
N GLY A 217 6.31 -2.24 -13.86
CA GLY A 217 6.89 -3.12 -12.85
C GLY A 217 6.21 -3.00 -11.49
N HIS A 218 6.09 -1.79 -10.95
CA HIS A 218 5.42 -1.56 -9.67
C HIS A 218 3.93 -1.94 -9.71
N THR A 219 3.22 -1.56 -10.78
CA THR A 219 1.81 -1.91 -10.95
C THR A 219 1.63 -3.43 -10.85
N TYR A 220 2.40 -4.21 -11.61
CA TYR A 220 2.31 -5.67 -11.61
C TYR A 220 2.99 -6.35 -10.42
N SER A 221 3.86 -5.66 -9.69
CA SER A 221 4.44 -6.19 -8.45
C SER A 221 3.44 -6.19 -7.30
N ASP A 222 2.49 -5.24 -7.29
CA ASP A 222 1.43 -5.16 -6.29
C ASP A 222 0.17 -5.97 -6.72
N THR A 223 0.01 -6.23 -8.02
CA THR A 223 -1.09 -7.05 -8.59
C THR A 223 -1.25 -8.46 -8.01
N PRO A 224 -0.23 -9.22 -7.54
CA PRO A 224 -0.42 -10.55 -6.99
C PRO A 224 -1.39 -10.58 -5.80
N GLY A 225 -1.58 -9.44 -5.11
CA GLY A 225 -2.60 -9.29 -4.10
C GLY A 225 -4.03 -9.41 -4.64
N TYR A 226 -4.26 -9.14 -5.93
CA TYR A 226 -5.56 -8.97 -6.56
C TYR A 226 -5.92 -10.08 -7.55
N ILE A 227 -5.02 -11.05 -7.78
CA ILE A 227 -5.28 -12.16 -8.72
C ILE A 227 -5.99 -13.29 -7.98
N SER A 228 -7.23 -13.55 -8.36
CA SER A 228 -8.02 -14.69 -7.90
C SER A 228 -7.52 -16.01 -8.49
N ASN A 229 -7.19 -16.04 -9.79
CA ASN A 229 -6.82 -17.26 -10.49
C ASN A 229 -5.29 -17.46 -10.59
N ILE A 230 -4.74 -18.32 -9.74
CA ILE A 230 -3.28 -18.56 -9.73
C ILE A 230 -2.78 -19.30 -10.98
N LEU A 231 -3.63 -20.12 -11.61
CA LEU A 231 -3.26 -20.83 -12.84
C LEU A 231 -3.08 -19.84 -13.99
N GLN A 232 -3.97 -18.85 -14.09
CA GLN A 232 -3.85 -17.75 -15.03
C GLN A 232 -2.62 -16.88 -14.74
N LYS A 233 -2.32 -16.64 -13.46
CA LYS A 233 -1.08 -15.96 -13.06
C LYS A 233 0.16 -16.71 -13.59
N MET A 234 0.24 -18.02 -13.35
CA MET A 234 1.40 -18.82 -13.75
C MET A 234 1.60 -18.83 -15.27
N THR A 235 0.52 -18.97 -16.04
CA THR A 235 0.59 -18.91 -17.51
C THR A 235 0.98 -17.52 -18.01
N THR A 236 0.48 -16.45 -17.38
CA THR A 236 0.82 -15.07 -17.73
C THR A 236 2.29 -14.75 -17.43
N ILE A 237 2.79 -15.15 -16.27
CA ILE A 237 4.19 -14.92 -15.87
C ILE A 237 5.15 -15.64 -16.81
N ASN A 238 4.80 -16.83 -17.30
CA ASN A 238 5.64 -17.59 -18.23
C ASN A 238 5.70 -17.00 -19.66
N ASN A 239 4.90 -15.98 -19.97
CA ASN A 239 4.97 -15.30 -21.26
C ASN A 239 6.26 -14.46 -21.36
N LEU A 240 7.01 -14.61 -22.46
CA LEU A 240 8.25 -13.88 -22.72
C LEU A 240 8.09 -12.35 -22.62
N ALA A 241 6.98 -11.80 -23.12
CA ALA A 241 6.72 -10.36 -23.01
C ALA A 241 6.53 -9.92 -21.55
N PHE A 242 5.90 -10.77 -20.74
CA PHE A 242 5.68 -10.50 -19.33
C PHE A 242 6.96 -10.65 -18.49
N GLN A 243 7.95 -11.44 -18.94
CA GLN A 243 9.25 -11.54 -18.27
C GLN A 243 9.96 -10.18 -18.16
N ALA A 244 9.79 -9.28 -19.15
CA ALA A 244 10.32 -7.92 -19.04
C ALA A 244 9.70 -7.15 -17.86
N ILE A 245 8.42 -7.35 -17.59
CA ILE A 245 7.71 -6.73 -16.45
C ILE A 245 8.12 -7.42 -15.14
N SER A 246 8.17 -8.75 -15.12
CA SER A 246 8.62 -9.53 -13.95
C SER A 246 10.05 -9.17 -13.55
N ALA A 247 10.92 -8.89 -14.52
CA ALA A 247 12.30 -8.47 -14.30
C ALA A 247 12.47 -6.94 -14.26
N ALA A 248 11.40 -6.16 -14.00
CA ALA A 248 11.45 -4.70 -14.08
C ALA A 248 12.47 -4.04 -13.13
N THR A 249 13.04 -4.75 -12.15
CA THR A 249 14.15 -4.24 -11.34
C THR A 249 15.35 -3.82 -12.18
N VAL A 250 15.60 -4.49 -13.33
CA VAL A 250 16.70 -4.14 -14.25
C VAL A 250 16.49 -2.79 -14.95
N SER A 251 15.26 -2.25 -14.94
CA SER A 251 15.00 -0.91 -15.45
C SER A 251 15.77 0.16 -14.65
N VAL A 252 15.99 -0.07 -13.35
CA VAL A 252 16.74 0.85 -12.49
C VAL A 252 18.21 0.93 -12.89
N ASP A 253 18.77 -0.14 -13.44
CA ASP A 253 20.15 -0.17 -13.94
C ASP A 253 20.35 0.81 -15.09
N THR A 254 19.31 1.03 -15.91
CA THR A 254 19.35 2.05 -16.96
C THR A 254 19.57 3.44 -16.35
N PHE A 255 18.93 3.77 -15.24
CA PHE A 255 19.15 5.05 -14.56
C PHE A 255 20.54 5.15 -13.93
N PHE A 256 21.10 4.04 -13.42
CA PHE A 256 22.48 4.04 -12.93
C PHE A 256 23.48 4.30 -14.05
N VAL A 257 23.32 3.64 -15.20
CA VAL A 257 24.16 3.86 -16.39
C VAL A 257 24.05 5.30 -16.87
N LEU A 258 22.84 5.83 -17.03
CA LEU A 258 22.62 7.22 -17.45
C LEU A 258 23.20 8.24 -16.47
N SER A 259 23.07 7.98 -15.16
CA SER A 259 23.63 8.84 -14.12
C SER A 259 25.16 8.82 -14.15
N GLY A 260 25.77 7.64 -14.29
CA GLY A 260 27.21 7.48 -14.42
C GLY A 260 27.76 8.16 -15.67
N PHE A 261 27.15 7.90 -16.83
CA PHE A 261 27.51 8.51 -18.10
C PHE A 261 27.49 10.05 -18.03
N LEU A 262 26.38 10.65 -17.58
CA LEU A 262 26.26 12.10 -17.51
C LEU A 262 27.22 12.71 -16.48
N THR A 263 27.41 12.05 -15.33
CA THR A 263 28.35 12.52 -14.31
C THR A 263 29.78 12.52 -14.85
N THR A 264 30.20 11.44 -15.51
CA THR A 264 31.53 11.33 -16.11
C THR A 264 31.73 12.33 -17.24
N LEU A 265 30.72 12.52 -18.11
CA LEU A 265 30.79 13.51 -19.19
C LEU A 265 30.99 14.93 -18.63
N LEU A 266 30.20 15.31 -17.62
CA LEU A 266 30.33 16.62 -16.97
C LEU A 266 31.66 16.76 -16.22
N PHE A 267 32.14 15.69 -15.60
CA PHE A 267 33.46 15.64 -14.95
C PHE A 267 34.58 15.91 -15.96
N LEU A 268 34.58 15.21 -17.10
CA LEU A 268 35.61 15.35 -18.15
C LEU A 268 35.61 16.75 -18.75
N ILE A 269 34.43 17.31 -19.03
CA ILE A 269 34.29 18.68 -19.57
C ILE A 269 34.83 19.73 -18.59
N ASN A 270 34.68 19.51 -17.29
CA ASN A 270 35.04 20.48 -16.26
C ASN A 270 36.32 20.13 -15.50
N ILE A 271 37.09 19.14 -15.93
CA ILE A 271 38.17 18.53 -15.15
C ILE A 271 39.20 19.56 -14.64
N GLN A 272 39.51 20.57 -15.45
CA GLN A 272 40.45 21.64 -15.12
C GLN A 272 39.94 22.60 -14.02
N LYS A 273 38.62 22.63 -13.77
CA LYS A 273 37.96 23.51 -12.80
C LYS A 273 37.59 22.79 -11.49
N LEU A 274 37.81 21.48 -11.41
CA LEU A 274 37.40 20.67 -10.26
C LEU A 274 38.38 20.85 -9.10
N ARG A 275 37.82 21.09 -7.92
CA ARG A 275 38.52 21.08 -6.63
C ARG A 275 37.87 20.04 -5.73
N PRO A 276 38.55 19.47 -4.72
CA PRO A 276 37.95 18.52 -3.78
C PRO A 276 36.63 19.00 -3.15
N LYS A 277 36.54 20.31 -2.84
CA LYS A 277 35.32 20.96 -2.33
C LYS A 277 34.11 20.85 -3.28
N VAL A 278 34.33 20.80 -4.59
CA VAL A 278 33.27 20.68 -5.60
C VAL A 278 32.57 19.33 -5.50
N PHE A 279 33.30 18.26 -5.16
CA PHE A 279 32.71 16.94 -4.96
C PHE A 279 31.82 16.89 -3.73
N ILE A 280 32.27 17.47 -2.61
CA ILE A 280 31.46 17.57 -1.39
C ILE A 280 30.17 18.34 -1.69
N LEU A 281 30.28 19.50 -2.36
CA LEU A 281 29.13 20.31 -2.73
C LEU A 281 28.19 19.57 -3.72
N TYR A 282 28.74 18.80 -4.65
CA TYR A 282 27.97 17.97 -5.58
C TYR A 282 27.11 16.94 -4.85
N TYR A 283 27.68 16.18 -3.90
CA TYR A 283 26.92 15.21 -3.11
C TYR A 283 25.90 15.90 -2.19
N LEU A 284 26.27 17.01 -1.55
CA LEU A 284 25.35 17.78 -0.71
C LEU A 284 24.15 18.28 -1.52
N HIS A 285 24.39 18.87 -2.70
CA HIS A 285 23.32 19.35 -3.57
C HIS A 285 22.43 18.19 -4.06
N ARG A 286 23.01 17.01 -4.31
CA ARG A 286 22.25 15.80 -4.67
C ARG A 286 21.31 15.37 -3.54
N VAL A 287 21.79 15.34 -2.30
CA VAL A 287 20.97 15.00 -1.13
C VAL A 287 19.88 16.05 -0.92
N ILE A 288 20.23 17.34 -0.91
CA ILE A 288 19.26 18.44 -0.74
C ILE A 288 18.17 18.42 -1.81
N ARG A 289 18.49 18.00 -3.05
CA ARG A 289 17.51 17.88 -4.13
C ARG A 289 16.58 16.68 -3.98
N LEU A 290 17.08 15.53 -3.52
CA LEU A 290 16.33 14.27 -3.48
C LEU A 290 15.47 14.14 -2.21
N THR A 291 16.04 14.49 -1.07
CA THR A 291 15.43 14.26 0.25
C THR A 291 14.04 14.91 0.41
N PRO A 292 13.77 16.14 -0.04
CA PRO A 292 12.45 16.77 0.18
C PRO A 292 11.31 16.00 -0.49
N VAL A 293 11.49 15.61 -1.75
CA VAL A 293 10.48 14.84 -2.50
C VAL A 293 10.24 13.49 -1.83
N PHE A 294 11.33 12.82 -1.45
CA PHE A 294 11.24 11.52 -0.79
C PHE A 294 10.58 11.60 0.59
N ALA A 295 10.85 12.67 1.35
CA ALA A 295 10.21 12.93 2.64
C ALA A 295 8.70 13.19 2.50
N ILE A 296 8.28 13.91 1.44
CA ILE A 296 6.85 14.10 1.14
C ILE A 296 6.17 12.78 0.83
N VAL A 297 6.79 11.92 0.01
CA VAL A 297 6.25 10.58 -0.29
C VAL A 297 6.11 9.75 0.99
N LEU A 298 7.16 9.67 1.82
CA LEU A 298 7.10 8.96 3.10
C LEU A 298 6.04 9.53 4.05
N MET A 299 5.91 10.86 4.10
CA MET A 299 4.87 11.51 4.88
C MET A 299 3.48 11.10 4.38
N ILE A 300 3.25 11.03 3.07
CA ILE A 300 1.96 10.60 2.51
C ILE A 300 1.65 9.15 2.89
N GLU A 301 2.60 8.25 2.68
CA GLU A 301 2.47 6.83 3.00
C GLU A 301 2.15 6.61 4.50
N ILE A 302 2.86 7.29 5.39
CA ILE A 302 2.73 7.07 6.83
C ILE A 302 1.52 7.80 7.42
N CYS A 303 1.24 9.01 6.95
CA CYS A 303 0.28 9.91 7.60
C CYS A 303 -1.08 9.95 6.94
N PHE A 304 -1.19 9.67 5.63
CA PHE A 304 -2.48 9.77 4.91
C PHE A 304 -3.01 8.41 4.44
N VAL A 305 -2.15 7.51 3.93
CA VAL A 305 -2.60 6.26 3.30
C VAL A 305 -3.40 5.36 4.25
N LYS A 306 -3.09 5.35 5.56
CA LYS A 306 -3.87 4.65 6.60
C LYS A 306 -5.29 5.17 6.82
N PHE A 307 -5.60 6.37 6.32
CA PHE A 307 -6.92 7.00 6.38
C PHE A 307 -7.62 7.01 5.03
N ILE A 308 -7.16 6.20 4.09
CA ILE A 308 -7.90 5.87 2.88
C ILE A 308 -8.55 4.49 3.12
N PRO A 309 -9.57 4.36 4.01
CA PRO A 309 -10.27 3.11 4.22
C PRO A 309 -11.17 2.88 3.01
N TYR A 310 -10.64 2.20 2.02
CA TYR A 310 -11.47 1.71 0.94
C TYR A 310 -10.99 0.36 0.43
N GLY A 311 -11.92 -0.57 0.48
CA GLY A 311 -11.82 -1.88 -0.15
C GLY A 311 -11.22 -2.96 0.75
N PRO A 312 -11.36 -4.22 0.30
CA PRO A 312 -10.98 -5.41 1.08
C PRO A 312 -9.48 -5.53 1.39
N TYR A 313 -8.64 -4.70 0.75
CA TYR A 313 -7.18 -4.65 0.90
C TYR A 313 -6.69 -3.62 1.93
N SER A 314 -7.59 -2.98 2.67
CA SER A 314 -7.21 -1.99 3.70
C SER A 314 -6.28 -2.58 4.77
N VAL A 315 -6.43 -3.86 5.11
CA VAL A 315 -5.62 -4.54 6.11
C VAL A 315 -4.17 -4.78 5.64
N GLU A 316 -3.95 -5.26 4.40
CA GLU A 316 -2.58 -5.40 3.84
C GLU A 316 -1.83 -4.08 3.82
N ARG A 317 -2.55 -3.02 3.46
CA ARG A 317 -2.02 -1.65 3.43
C ARG A 317 -1.58 -1.20 4.82
N ASP A 318 -2.37 -1.49 5.85
CA ASP A 318 -2.03 -1.14 7.23
C ASP A 318 -0.73 -1.81 7.70
N ASP A 319 -0.50 -3.06 7.33
CA ASP A 319 0.75 -3.76 7.66
C ASP A 319 1.96 -3.17 6.93
N PHE A 320 1.79 -2.76 5.66
CA PHE A 320 2.79 -2.00 4.93
C PHE A 320 3.11 -0.66 5.61
N VAL A 321 2.08 0.11 5.98
CA VAL A 321 2.23 1.40 6.66
C VAL A 321 2.94 1.25 8.01
N LYS A 322 2.60 0.24 8.82
CA LYS A 322 3.30 -0.05 10.09
C LYS A 322 4.79 -0.30 9.87
N THR A 323 5.13 -1.01 8.81
CA THR A 323 6.52 -1.26 8.43
C THR A 323 7.24 0.06 8.17
N CYS A 324 6.64 0.93 7.36
CA CYS A 324 7.16 2.28 7.08
C CYS A 324 7.25 3.15 8.35
N GLU A 325 6.25 3.12 9.23
CA GLU A 325 6.26 3.83 10.53
C GLU A 325 7.44 3.41 11.42
N SER A 326 7.89 2.16 11.32
CA SER A 326 9.04 1.67 12.09
C SER A 326 10.40 1.99 11.46
N SER A 327 10.45 2.20 10.13
CA SER A 327 11.69 2.30 9.35
C SER A 327 11.94 3.66 8.69
N TRP A 328 11.02 4.63 8.76
CA TRP A 328 11.08 5.89 8.01
C TRP A 328 12.41 6.65 8.14
N TRP A 329 13.00 6.69 9.34
CA TRP A 329 14.26 7.40 9.59
C TRP A 329 15.44 6.77 8.84
N LYS A 330 15.44 5.44 8.66
CA LYS A 330 16.45 4.73 7.88
C LYS A 330 16.37 5.09 6.40
N HIS A 331 15.16 5.30 5.91
CA HIS A 331 14.90 5.72 4.54
C HIS A 331 15.38 7.15 4.31
N LEU A 332 15.08 8.10 5.21
CA LEU A 332 15.54 9.50 5.09
C LEU A 332 17.06 9.65 5.18
N LEU A 333 17.74 8.79 5.94
CA LEU A 333 19.19 8.76 6.01
C LEU A 333 19.85 7.97 4.87
N PHE A 334 19.07 7.36 3.96
CA PHE A 334 19.54 6.48 2.88
C PHE A 334 20.38 5.28 3.35
N ILE A 335 20.26 4.87 4.61
CA ILE A 335 21.03 3.77 5.21
C ILE A 335 20.27 2.44 5.26
N HIS A 336 19.05 2.38 4.74
CA HIS A 336 18.20 1.19 4.76
C HIS A 336 18.91 -0.11 4.31
N ASN A 337 19.82 -0.02 3.33
CA ASN A 337 20.59 -1.17 2.84
C ASN A 337 21.56 -1.78 3.86
N PHE A 338 21.97 -1.03 4.89
CA PHE A 338 22.86 -1.51 5.96
C PHE A 338 22.11 -2.19 7.11
N PHE A 339 20.79 -2.02 7.16
CA PHE A 339 19.95 -2.71 8.10
C PHE A 339 19.29 -3.83 7.34
N SER A 340 19.81 -5.06 7.47
CA SER A 340 19.15 -6.22 6.92
C SER A 340 17.67 -6.18 7.32
N ALA A 341 16.76 -6.28 6.35
CA ALA A 341 15.53 -7.01 6.61
C ALA A 341 15.97 -8.33 7.26
N LYS A 342 15.27 -8.85 8.27
CA LYS A 342 15.56 -10.22 8.73
C LYS A 342 15.40 -11.14 7.51
N VAL A 343 16.49 -11.34 6.78
CA VAL A 343 16.62 -12.37 5.77
C VAL A 343 16.47 -13.61 6.61
N LEU A 344 15.35 -14.30 6.42
CA LEU A 344 15.18 -15.64 6.91
C LEU A 344 16.37 -16.41 6.33
N GLU A 345 17.40 -16.59 7.15
CA GLU A 345 18.40 -17.62 6.93
C GLU A 345 17.60 -18.92 6.87
N VAL A 346 17.28 -19.34 5.65
CA VAL A 346 16.98 -20.74 5.39
C VAL A 346 18.29 -21.44 5.71
N LYS A 347 18.43 -21.85 6.97
CA LYS A 347 19.43 -22.84 7.35
C LYS A 347 19.21 -24.03 6.42
N LYS A 348 20.18 -24.23 5.53
CA LYS A 348 20.28 -25.41 4.69
C LYS A 348 20.29 -26.68 5.53
#